data_AF-A0A0Q9R5D6-F1
#
_entry.id   AF-A0A0Q9R5D6-F1
#
_cell.length_a   1.000
_cell.length_b   1.000
_cell.length_c   1.000
_cell.angle_alpha   90.00
_cell.angle_beta   90.00
_cell.angle_gamma   90.00
#
_symmetry.space_group_name_H-M   'P 1'
#
loop_
_entity.id
_entity.type
_entity.pdbx_description
1 polymer ?
#
loop_
_entity_poly.entity_id
_entity_poly.type
_entity_poly.pdbx_seq_one_letter_code
_entity_poly.pdbx_strand_id
1 'polypeptide(L)'
;MTTPTISRSARGRAVGEPLETDAPLIYFSSASDNTHRFVTKLPVRSARIPLLTKDDTLHALSPFVLVFPTYGGISGQGAVPRQVIKFLNVEDNRLLLRGVIGAGNTNFGDTYCLAADIVAAKCSVPVLYRFELMGTSEDVDRVTQGLDEFWT
;
A
#
# COMPACT_ATOMS: atom_id res chain seq x y z
N MET A 1 -37.99 1.08 -25.89
CA MET A 1 -37.42 2.18 -25.10
C MET A 1 -36.03 1.75 -24.70
N THR A 2 -35.03 2.13 -25.51
CA THR A 2 -33.63 1.75 -25.37
C THR A 2 -32.91 2.83 -24.58
N THR A 3 -32.48 2.50 -23.36
CA THR A 3 -31.64 3.38 -22.55
C THR A 3 -30.24 3.44 -23.16
N PRO A 4 -29.66 4.62 -23.45
CA PRO A 4 -28.30 4.69 -23.94
C PRO A 4 -27.32 4.55 -22.78
N THR A 5 -26.50 3.49 -22.82
CA THR A 5 -25.29 3.36 -22.02
C THR A 5 -24.30 4.44 -22.44
N ILE A 6 -24.08 5.44 -21.58
CA ILE A 6 -23.02 6.43 -21.78
C ILE A 6 -21.69 5.74 -21.51
N SER A 7 -21.03 5.33 -22.60
CA SER A 7 -19.61 5.02 -22.61
C SER A 7 -18.83 6.26 -22.17
N ARG A 8 -18.24 6.22 -20.97
CA ARG A 8 -17.30 7.26 -20.53
C ARG A 8 -16.01 7.09 -21.33
N SER A 9 -15.94 7.85 -22.42
CA SER A 9 -14.71 8.22 -23.11
C SER A 9 -13.60 8.58 -22.10
N ALA A 10 -12.42 8.01 -22.30
CA ALA A 10 -11.19 8.36 -21.60
C ALA A 10 -10.81 9.82 -21.93
N ARG A 11 -11.37 10.76 -21.16
CA ARG A 11 -10.91 12.15 -21.16
C ARG A 11 -9.50 12.20 -20.58
N GLY A 12 -8.58 12.84 -21.30
CA GLY A 12 -7.27 13.20 -20.76
C GLY A 12 -7.43 13.95 -19.44
N ARG A 13 -6.71 13.50 -18.43
CA ARG A 13 -6.82 13.98 -17.05
C ARG A 13 -6.44 15.45 -16.93
N ALA A 14 -7.28 16.24 -16.26
CA ALA A 14 -6.98 17.64 -15.98
C ALA A 14 -5.86 17.74 -14.92
N VAL A 15 -4.96 18.70 -15.10
CA VAL A 15 -3.92 19.02 -14.11
C VAL A 15 -4.62 19.52 -12.84
N GLY A 16 -4.47 18.79 -11.73
CA GLY A 16 -5.03 19.14 -10.42
C GLY A 16 -6.21 18.28 -9.95
N GLU A 17 -6.68 17.29 -10.71
CA GLU A 17 -7.65 16.33 -10.18
C GLU A 17 -6.97 15.31 -9.25
N PRO A 18 -7.58 14.97 -8.09
CA PRO A 18 -7.02 13.98 -7.17
C PRO A 18 -6.73 12.64 -7.86
N LEU A 19 -5.64 11.97 -7.49
CA LEU A 19 -5.37 10.60 -7.93
C LEU A 19 -6.28 9.64 -7.14
N GLU A 20 -7.50 9.39 -7.61
CA GLU A 20 -8.44 8.51 -6.90
C GLU A 20 -8.23 7.03 -7.19
N THR A 21 -8.56 6.17 -6.22
CA THR A 21 -8.56 4.71 -6.40
C THR A 21 -9.56 4.01 -5.49
N ASP A 22 -10.19 2.97 -5.99
CA ASP A 22 -11.04 2.01 -5.27
C ASP A 22 -10.33 0.67 -5.01
N ALA A 23 -9.01 0.59 -5.24
CA ALA A 23 -8.27 -0.66 -5.15
C ALA A 23 -8.23 -1.18 -3.69
N PRO A 24 -8.50 -2.48 -3.46
CA PRO A 24 -8.48 -3.06 -2.12
C PRO A 24 -7.05 -3.22 -1.56
N LEU A 25 -6.02 -3.10 -2.42
CA LEU A 25 -4.63 -3.08 -2.02
C LEU A 25 -3.96 -1.79 -2.49
N ILE A 26 -3.38 -1.03 -1.57
CA ILE A 26 -2.58 0.16 -1.89
C ILE A 26 -1.16 -0.12 -1.43
N TYR A 27 -0.16 0.33 -2.20
CA TYR A 27 1.23 0.10 -1.82
C TYR A 27 2.17 1.25 -2.14
N PHE A 28 3.26 1.34 -1.39
CA PHE A 28 4.40 2.17 -1.73
C PHE A 28 5.60 1.30 -2.10
N SER A 29 6.37 1.72 -3.10
CA SER A 29 7.64 1.11 -3.46
C SER A 29 8.61 2.19 -3.93
N SER A 30 9.85 2.15 -3.43
CA SER A 30 10.92 3.04 -3.90
C SER A 30 11.47 2.62 -5.25
N ALA A 31 12.52 3.33 -5.71
CA ALA A 31 13.24 3.04 -6.95
C ALA A 31 13.87 1.64 -7.03
N SER A 32 14.04 0.93 -5.90
CA SER A 32 14.48 -0.47 -5.91
C SER A 32 13.41 -1.44 -6.43
N ASP A 33 12.15 -1.03 -6.42
CA ASP A 33 10.98 -1.79 -6.88
C ASP A 33 10.75 -3.15 -6.21
N ASN A 34 11.39 -3.45 -5.08
CA ASN A 34 11.19 -4.73 -4.38
C ASN A 34 9.73 -4.97 -3.98
N THR A 35 9.10 -4.01 -3.30
CA THR A 35 7.68 -4.10 -2.93
C THR A 35 6.78 -4.10 -4.17
N HIS A 36 7.13 -3.35 -5.22
CA HIS A 36 6.41 -3.39 -6.47
C HIS A 36 6.41 -4.79 -7.10
N ARG A 37 7.58 -5.44 -7.20
CA ARG A 37 7.74 -6.81 -7.71
C ARG A 37 6.94 -7.82 -6.88
N PHE A 38 6.88 -7.63 -5.55
CA PHE A 38 6.04 -8.46 -4.70
C PHE A 38 4.55 -8.31 -5.06
N VAL A 39 4.05 -7.07 -5.05
CA VAL A 39 2.62 -6.78 -5.29
C VAL A 39 2.17 -7.20 -6.68
N THR A 40 3.02 -7.10 -7.71
CA THR A 40 2.69 -7.55 -9.07
C THR A 40 2.49 -9.07 -9.20
N LYS A 41 2.93 -9.86 -8.21
CA LYS A 41 2.68 -11.31 -8.18
C LYS A 41 1.33 -11.67 -7.56
N LEU A 42 0.69 -10.74 -6.85
CA LEU A 42 -0.58 -10.98 -6.18
C LEU A 42 -1.75 -10.84 -7.18
N PRO A 43 -2.73 -11.76 -7.18
CA PRO A 43 -3.89 -11.70 -8.06
C PRO A 43 -4.97 -10.73 -7.55
N VAL A 44 -4.57 -9.54 -7.11
CA VAL A 44 -5.45 -8.52 -6.52
C VAL A 44 -5.25 -7.16 -7.20
N ARG A 45 -6.35 -6.42 -7.39
CA ARG A 45 -6.29 -5.04 -7.88
C ARG A 45 -5.48 -4.20 -6.90
N SER A 46 -4.51 -3.46 -7.42
CA SER A 46 -3.63 -2.63 -6.59
C SER A 46 -3.40 -1.24 -7.15
N ALA A 47 -3.12 -0.28 -6.26
CA ALA A 47 -2.75 1.08 -6.61
C ALA A 47 -1.42 1.49 -5.95
N ARG A 48 -0.57 2.18 -6.71
CA ARG A 48 0.78 2.58 -6.27
C ARG A 48 0.79 4.03 -5.81
N ILE A 49 1.20 4.27 -4.56
CA ILE A 49 1.50 5.61 -4.06
C ILE A 49 2.67 6.21 -4.87
N PRO A 50 2.55 7.46 -5.35
CA PRO A 50 3.60 8.11 -6.13
C PRO A 50 4.96 8.14 -5.45
N LEU A 51 6.02 8.00 -6.25
CA LEU A 51 7.39 7.89 -5.76
C LEU A 51 7.88 9.20 -5.13
N LEU A 52 7.58 10.35 -5.74
CA LEU A 52 8.11 11.64 -5.30
C LEU A 52 7.09 12.33 -4.40
N THR A 53 7.52 12.78 -3.23
CA THR A 53 6.64 13.48 -2.28
C THR A 53 6.12 14.82 -2.79
N LYS A 54 6.74 15.39 -3.84
CA LYS A 54 6.28 16.61 -4.52
C LYS A 54 5.01 16.38 -5.33
N ASP A 55 4.76 15.14 -5.76
CA ASP A 55 3.59 14.78 -6.55
C ASP A 55 2.39 14.56 -5.61
N ASP A 56 1.17 14.79 -6.09
CA ASP A 56 -0.05 14.54 -5.32
C ASP A 56 -0.14 13.08 -4.87
N THR A 57 -0.72 12.84 -3.69
CA THR A 57 -0.90 11.47 -3.18
C THR A 57 -2.19 10.84 -3.72
N LEU A 58 -2.38 9.55 -3.47
CA LEU A 58 -3.63 8.86 -3.81
C LEU A 58 -4.74 9.24 -2.83
N HIS A 59 -5.98 9.22 -3.31
CA HIS A 59 -7.19 9.33 -2.51
C HIS A 59 -7.98 8.01 -2.62
N ALA A 60 -8.10 7.30 -1.52
CA ALA A 60 -8.83 6.04 -1.44
C ALA A 60 -10.34 6.32 -1.39
N LEU A 61 -11.10 5.57 -2.19
CA LEU A 61 -12.56 5.65 -2.26
C LEU A 61 -13.24 4.45 -1.57
N SER A 62 -12.47 3.41 -1.24
CA SER A 62 -12.94 2.15 -0.66
C SER A 62 -11.98 1.65 0.42
N PRO A 63 -12.41 0.76 1.34
CA PRO A 63 -11.53 0.13 2.30
C PRO A 63 -10.34 -0.59 1.65
N PHE A 64 -9.16 -0.51 2.25
CA PHE A 64 -7.95 -1.10 1.67
C PHE A 64 -6.96 -1.64 2.71
N VAL A 65 -6.08 -2.55 2.26
CA VAL A 65 -4.86 -2.98 2.95
C VAL A 65 -3.65 -2.24 2.37
N LEU A 66 -2.74 -1.79 3.22
CA LEU A 66 -1.56 -1.01 2.83
C LEU A 66 -0.27 -1.83 2.89
N VAL A 67 0.48 -1.90 1.79
CA VAL A 67 1.77 -2.61 1.70
C VAL A 67 2.93 -1.63 1.51
N PHE A 68 3.97 -1.72 2.33
CA PHE A 68 5.10 -0.78 2.21
C PHE A 68 6.40 -1.30 2.84
N PRO A 69 7.56 -0.84 2.33
CA PRO A 69 8.86 -1.17 2.89
C PRO A 69 9.15 -0.40 4.18
N THR A 70 10.05 -0.97 4.97
CA THR A 70 10.68 -0.32 6.14
C THR A 70 12.02 0.31 5.76
N TYR A 71 12.26 1.53 6.24
CA TYR A 71 13.55 2.23 6.19
C TYR A 71 14.14 2.46 7.58
N GLY A 72 15.12 3.35 7.73
CA GLY A 72 15.70 3.73 9.03
C GLY A 72 16.84 2.84 9.54
N GLY A 73 17.13 1.74 8.84
CA GLY A 73 18.23 0.83 9.16
C GLY A 73 18.16 0.30 10.59
N ILE A 74 19.32 0.09 11.21
CA ILE A 74 19.42 -0.43 12.59
C ILE A 74 18.82 0.54 13.62
N SER A 75 18.85 1.85 13.34
CA SER A 75 18.34 2.87 14.27
C SER A 75 16.81 2.92 14.37
N GLY A 76 16.10 2.41 13.34
CA GLY A 76 14.65 2.57 13.19
C GLY A 76 14.17 4.01 12.95
N GLN A 77 15.05 5.02 13.00
CA GLN A 77 14.68 6.42 12.79
C GLN A 77 14.27 6.65 11.34
N GLY A 78 13.05 7.17 11.14
CA GLY A 78 12.49 7.33 9.80
C GLY A 78 12.09 6.01 9.14
N ALA A 79 11.67 5.01 9.93
CA ALA A 79 11.25 3.71 9.42
C ALA A 79 10.11 3.77 8.40
N VAL A 80 9.13 4.65 8.63
CA VAL A 80 7.98 4.80 7.73
C VAL A 80 8.36 5.73 6.55
N PRO A 81 8.18 5.31 5.29
CA PRO A 81 8.44 6.16 4.14
C PRO A 81 7.62 7.47 4.19
N ARG A 82 8.22 8.59 3.80
CA ARG A 82 7.55 9.92 3.81
C ARG A 82 6.30 9.95 2.93
N GLN A 83 6.27 9.17 1.85
CA GLN A 83 5.15 9.02 0.94
C GLN A 83 3.97 8.32 1.63
N VAL A 84 4.26 7.29 2.43
CA VAL A 84 3.25 6.60 3.27
C VAL A 84 2.72 7.56 4.34
N ILE A 85 3.59 8.34 4.98
CA ILE A 85 3.17 9.38 5.94
C ILE A 85 2.27 10.41 5.25
N LYS A 86 2.67 10.93 4.08
CA LYS A 86 1.86 11.89 3.30
C LYS A 86 0.49 11.32 2.95
N PHE A 87 0.45 10.06 2.48
CA PHE A 87 -0.79 9.36 2.13
C PHE A 87 -1.72 9.18 3.35
N LEU A 88 -1.18 8.75 4.49
CA LEU A 88 -1.93 8.53 5.72
C LEU A 88 -2.24 9.82 6.49
N ASN A 89 -1.63 10.96 6.13
CA ASN A 89 -1.99 12.27 6.68
C ASN A 89 -3.32 12.79 6.13
N VAL A 90 -3.77 12.28 4.98
CA VAL A 90 -5.14 12.47 4.50
C VAL A 90 -6.08 11.65 5.39
N GLU A 91 -7.01 12.33 6.06
CA GLU A 91 -7.90 11.70 7.04
C GLU A 91 -8.79 10.64 6.40
N ASP A 92 -9.39 10.93 5.24
CA ASP A 92 -10.25 9.99 4.51
C ASP A 92 -9.53 8.69 4.15
N ASN A 93 -8.27 8.77 3.71
CA ASN A 93 -7.44 7.59 3.45
C ASN A 93 -7.24 6.77 4.73
N ARG A 94 -6.97 7.45 5.85
CA ARG A 94 -6.71 6.78 7.13
C ARG A 94 -7.95 6.06 7.65
N LEU A 95 -9.15 6.63 7.47
CA LEU A 95 -10.42 6.02 7.88
C LEU A 95 -10.75 4.74 7.09
N LEU A 96 -10.23 4.63 5.87
CA LEU A 96 -10.43 3.47 4.99
C LEU A 96 -9.35 2.39 5.15
N LEU A 97 -8.29 2.64 5.91
CA LEU A 97 -7.27 1.64 6.20
C LEU A 97 -7.86 0.49 7.03
N ARG A 98 -7.56 -0.76 6.63
CA ARG A 98 -8.06 -1.97 7.30
C ARG A 98 -6.97 -2.86 7.87
N GLY A 99 -5.74 -2.73 7.38
CA GLY A 99 -4.59 -3.50 7.85
C GLY A 99 -3.34 -3.12 7.08
N VAL A 100 -2.18 -3.52 7.59
CA VAL A 100 -0.89 -3.27 6.96
C VAL A 100 -0.09 -4.54 6.72
N ILE A 101 0.70 -4.55 5.65
CA ILE A 101 1.69 -5.58 5.35
C ILE A 101 3.06 -4.91 5.23
N GLY A 102 4.01 -5.37 6.04
CA GLY A 102 5.37 -4.82 6.07
C GLY A 102 6.33 -5.57 5.17
N ALA A 103 7.08 -4.86 4.33
CA ALA A 103 8.25 -5.39 3.64
C ALA A 103 9.53 -4.95 4.35
N GLY A 104 10.50 -5.85 4.47
CA GLY A 104 11.75 -5.58 5.18
C GLY A 104 12.91 -6.46 4.74
N ASN A 105 13.91 -6.54 5.59
CA ASN A 105 15.03 -7.47 5.47
C ASN A 105 15.44 -7.89 6.88
N THR A 106 15.49 -9.19 7.14
CA THR A 106 15.76 -9.80 8.45
C THR A 106 17.16 -9.51 8.96
N ASN A 107 18.09 -9.11 8.08
CA ASN A 107 19.42 -8.62 8.48
C ASN A 107 19.36 -7.39 9.39
N PHE A 108 18.21 -6.71 9.51
CA PHE A 108 18.01 -5.60 10.43
C PHE A 108 17.52 -6.02 11.83
N GLY A 109 17.37 -7.32 12.10
CA GLY A 109 17.05 -7.85 13.44
C GLY A 109 15.80 -7.21 14.02
N ASP A 110 15.93 -6.55 15.17
CA ASP A 110 14.83 -5.94 15.91
C ASP A 110 14.07 -4.85 15.13
N THR A 111 14.67 -4.27 14.09
CA THR A 111 13.97 -3.29 13.23
C THR A 111 13.38 -3.90 11.96
N TYR A 112 13.40 -5.23 11.82
CA TYR A 112 12.74 -5.94 10.73
C TYR A 112 11.24 -5.59 10.68
N CYS A 113 10.82 -4.99 9.57
CA CYS A 113 9.42 -4.57 9.33
C CYS A 113 8.85 -3.58 10.34
N LEU A 114 9.69 -2.87 11.11
CA LEU A 114 9.27 -1.91 12.15
C LEU A 114 8.27 -0.86 11.65
N ALA A 115 8.33 -0.47 10.38
CA ALA A 115 7.40 0.51 9.83
C ALA A 115 5.94 0.03 9.89
N ALA A 116 5.69 -1.28 9.73
CA ALA A 116 4.36 -1.85 9.83
C ALA A 116 3.83 -1.75 11.27
N ASP A 117 4.67 -2.03 12.27
CA ASP A 117 4.28 -1.91 13.68
C ASP A 117 3.93 -0.47 14.06
N ILE A 118 4.75 0.49 13.61
CA ILE A 118 4.50 1.92 13.85
C ILE A 118 3.16 2.35 13.26
N VAL A 119 2.87 1.99 12.01
CA VAL A 119 1.61 2.39 11.35
C VAL A 119 0.42 1.66 11.96
N ALA A 120 0.53 0.36 12.22
CA ALA A 120 -0.51 -0.43 12.86
C ALA A 120 -0.92 0.15 14.21
N ALA A 121 0.05 0.45 15.07
CA ALA A 121 -0.20 1.07 16.38
C ALA A 121 -0.82 2.46 16.25
N LYS A 122 -0.28 3.31 15.36
CA LYS A 122 -0.77 4.70 15.19
C LYS A 122 -2.17 4.77 14.59
N CYS A 123 -2.51 3.85 13.70
CA CYS A 123 -3.80 3.83 13.00
C CYS A 123 -4.80 2.84 13.60
N SER A 124 -4.43 2.11 14.66
CA SER A 124 -5.28 1.10 15.31
C SER A 124 -5.80 0.03 14.34
N VAL A 125 -4.92 -0.48 13.47
CA VAL A 125 -5.21 -1.55 12.50
C VAL A 125 -4.23 -2.71 12.68
N PRO A 126 -4.59 -3.95 12.32
CA PRO A 126 -3.69 -5.10 12.44
C PRO A 126 -2.52 -5.06 11.46
N VAL A 127 -1.38 -5.64 11.87
CA VAL A 127 -0.36 -6.11 10.93
C VAL A 127 -0.78 -7.49 10.43
N LEU A 128 -1.09 -7.58 9.14
CA LEU A 128 -1.62 -8.80 8.53
C LEU A 128 -0.51 -9.76 8.11
N TYR A 129 0.62 -9.25 7.63
CA TYR A 129 1.73 -10.08 7.19
C TYR A 129 3.05 -9.30 7.15
N ARG A 130 4.18 -10.02 7.12
CA ARG A 130 5.53 -9.45 6.94
C ARG A 130 6.30 -10.32 5.95
N PHE A 131 7.05 -9.70 5.04
CA PHE A 131 7.88 -10.42 4.07
C PHE A 131 9.22 -9.73 3.82
N GLU A 132 10.15 -10.44 3.18
CA GLU A 132 11.49 -9.92 2.87
C GLU A 132 11.64 -9.52 1.41
N LEU A 133 12.28 -8.37 1.17
CA LEU A 133 12.65 -7.89 -0.17
C LEU A 133 11.46 -7.90 -1.14
N MET A 134 11.49 -8.81 -2.13
CA MET A 134 10.45 -8.97 -3.15
C MET A 134 9.51 -10.16 -2.89
N GLY A 135 9.61 -10.76 -1.70
CA GLY A 135 8.85 -11.92 -1.23
C GLY A 135 9.15 -13.22 -1.98
N THR A 136 8.95 -14.35 -1.32
CA THR A 136 9.05 -15.68 -1.93
C THR A 136 7.75 -16.09 -2.63
N SER A 137 7.68 -17.31 -3.16
CA SER A 137 6.43 -17.94 -3.60
C SER A 137 5.47 -18.16 -2.43
N GLU A 138 5.99 -18.63 -1.30
CA GLU A 138 5.20 -18.91 -0.10
C GLU A 138 4.60 -17.63 0.49
N ASP A 139 5.33 -16.50 0.42
CA ASP A 139 4.79 -15.19 0.80
C ASP A 139 3.63 -14.77 -0.10
N VAL A 140 3.72 -15.04 -1.41
CA VAL A 140 2.65 -14.75 -2.37
C VAL A 140 1.42 -15.60 -2.06
N ASP A 141 1.60 -16.89 -1.83
CA ASP A 141 0.50 -17.81 -1.53
C ASP A 141 -0.21 -17.41 -0.23
N ARG A 142 0.56 -17.17 0.85
CA ARG A 142 0.02 -16.77 2.15
C ARG A 142 -0.70 -15.43 2.13
N VAL A 143 -0.13 -14.42 1.45
CA VAL A 143 -0.78 -13.11 1.34
C VAL A 143 -2.02 -13.18 0.47
N THR A 144 -2.01 -13.96 -0.62
CA THR A 144 -3.19 -14.16 -1.46
C THR A 144 -4.32 -14.79 -0.66
N GLN A 145 -4.07 -15.93 0.00
CA GLN A 145 -5.06 -16.59 0.84
C GLN A 145 -5.55 -15.68 1.96
N GLY A 146 -4.64 -15.00 2.67
CA GLY A 146 -4.98 -14.11 3.76
C GLY A 146 -5.82 -12.92 3.32
N LEU A 147 -5.59 -12.36 2.13
CA LEU A 147 -6.42 -11.29 1.57
C LEU A 147 -7.81 -11.79 1.18
N ASP A 148 -7.91 -12.97 0.56
CA ASP A 148 -9.21 -13.56 0.20
C ASP A 148 -10.06 -13.83 1.45
N GLU A 149 -9.46 -14.37 2.51
CA GLU A 149 -10.13 -14.58 3.80
C GLU A 149 -10.50 -13.26 4.49
N PHE A 150 -9.64 -12.23 4.39
CA PHE A 150 -9.86 -10.93 5.03
C PHE A 150 -11.02 -10.12 4.43
N TRP A 151 -11.29 -10.29 3.13
CA TRP A 151 -12.33 -9.54 2.41
C TRP A 151 -13.66 -10.28 2.27
N THR A 152 -13.76 -11.52 2.77
CA THR A 152 -14.99 -12.31 2.80
C THR A 152 -15.84 -11.94 4.02
#